data_AF-A0A5E4W931-F1
#
_entry.id   AF-A0A5E4W931-F1
#
_cell.length_a   1.000
_cell.length_b   1.000
_cell.length_c   1.000
_cell.angle_alpha   90.00
_cell.angle_beta   90.00
_cell.angle_gamma   90.00
#
_symmetry.space_group_name_H-M   'P 1'
#
loop_
_entity.id
_entity.type
_entity.pdbx_description
1 polymer ?
#
loop_
_entity_poly.entity_id
_entity_poly.type
_entity_poly.pdbx_seq_one_letter_code
_entity_poly.pdbx_strand_id
1 'polypeptide(L)'
;MKIAKSKFANLGALHVRLSLASLHIGVAAVSTMVAVPIHAAAPTSAYQFALPDGGAILYSNASNPKAPLSARSWQRATFQFPDGTTFDLLPRTGESNFGGTEIEPPSDSDISPSGRYVVIGRVETGTVSTGPGKSESVLSREFCPIIEVRTGCITSDQTGEICGAGWQAGHPNRWGTEEQSHMMLTDDRPSASRLLGFIKNGQLTKFSLDEDSGADNVLRCDPLTSGNRGSYRRIAMALHAAGEQKDAQLIDAELSKVDASSVHSHTSNDTSLCHSNERKYFSRVLQGTNKIASVRASGNDSPDTGYVQYRFGTQGDVEFTYPSKPFPFRPGTCDCPRSKRDSPGLCWARYRQGVGSIFREPSVNIKKS
;
A
#
# COMPACT_ATOMS: atom_id res chain seq x y z
N MET A 1 32.91 5.02 -17.61
CA MET A 1 33.53 3.87 -16.91
C MET A 1 34.50 4.41 -15.85
N LYS A 2 34.00 4.63 -14.64
CA LYS A 2 34.77 5.04 -13.45
C LYS A 2 34.24 4.20 -12.30
N ILE A 3 35.08 3.29 -11.82
CA ILE A 3 34.79 2.39 -10.70
C ILE A 3 34.99 3.18 -9.41
N ALA A 4 33.91 3.35 -8.64
CA ALA A 4 33.98 3.92 -7.30
C ALA A 4 34.41 2.82 -6.32
N LYS A 5 35.53 3.05 -5.64
CA LYS A 5 36.17 2.17 -4.66
C LYS A 5 35.35 2.14 -3.36
N SER A 6 34.96 0.95 -2.90
CA SER A 6 34.51 0.77 -1.51
C SER A 6 35.72 0.79 -0.57
N LYS A 7 35.57 1.49 0.56
CA LYS A 7 36.58 1.58 1.62
C LYS A 7 36.43 0.36 2.52
N PHE A 8 37.38 -0.57 2.44
CA PHE A 8 37.63 -1.53 3.51
C PHE A 8 38.42 -0.83 4.63
N ALA A 9 37.83 -0.75 5.82
CA ALA A 9 38.53 -0.33 7.02
C ALA A 9 39.33 -1.50 7.59
N ASN A 10 40.64 -1.26 7.76
CA ASN A 10 41.62 -2.12 8.40
C ASN A 10 41.21 -2.50 9.83
N LEU A 11 41.13 -3.79 10.12
CA LEU A 11 41.23 -4.32 11.49
C LEU A 11 42.73 -4.40 11.84
N GLY A 12 43.22 -3.40 12.57
CA GLY A 12 44.54 -3.44 13.19
C GLY A 12 44.54 -4.42 14.36
N ALA A 13 45.41 -5.43 14.29
CA ALA A 13 45.70 -6.35 15.38
C ALA A 13 46.27 -5.60 16.58
N LEU A 14 45.55 -5.59 17.70
CA LEU A 14 46.02 -5.04 18.97
C LEU A 14 46.77 -6.15 19.73
N HIS A 15 48.09 -6.11 19.67
CA HIS A 15 48.95 -6.90 20.56
C HIS A 15 48.89 -6.34 21.98
N VAL A 16 48.22 -7.03 22.89
CA VAL A 16 48.33 -6.79 24.33
C VAL A 16 49.58 -7.49 24.85
N ARG A 17 50.61 -6.71 25.20
CA ARG A 17 51.77 -7.20 25.96
C ARG A 17 51.42 -7.20 27.45
N LEU A 18 51.42 -8.39 28.06
CA LEU A 18 51.52 -8.55 29.51
C LEU A 18 52.84 -7.93 30.00
N SER A 19 52.78 -7.12 31.04
CA SER A 19 53.94 -6.80 31.87
C SER A 19 53.51 -6.82 33.33
N LEU A 20 54.04 -7.80 34.07
CA LEU A 20 53.97 -7.87 35.52
C LEU A 20 54.80 -6.73 36.11
N ALA A 21 54.23 -5.98 37.04
CA ALA A 21 55.02 -5.28 38.05
C ALA A 21 54.20 -5.08 39.34
N SER A 22 54.72 -5.72 40.39
CA SER A 22 54.87 -5.22 41.75
C SER A 22 53.65 -4.94 42.62
N LEU A 23 53.52 -5.87 43.56
CA LEU A 23 52.78 -5.86 44.82
C LEU A 23 53.15 -4.65 45.70
N HIS A 24 52.19 -3.78 46.02
CA HIS A 24 52.24 -2.95 47.23
C HIS A 24 50.90 -3.01 47.97
N ILE A 25 51.02 -3.40 49.23
CA ILE A 25 49.96 -3.55 50.22
C ILE A 25 49.49 -2.14 50.62
N GLY A 26 48.24 -1.82 50.32
CA GLY A 26 47.58 -0.56 50.66
C GLY A 26 46.20 -0.82 51.26
N VAL A 27 46.09 -0.46 52.54
CA VAL A 27 44.96 -0.53 53.47
C VAL A 27 43.56 -0.43 52.84
N ALA A 28 42.69 -1.36 53.25
CA ALA A 28 41.29 -1.46 52.89
C ALA A 28 40.45 -0.27 53.39
N ALA A 29 39.79 0.42 52.47
CA ALA A 29 38.60 1.23 52.75
C ALA A 29 37.42 0.56 52.02
N VAL A 30 36.58 -0.14 52.76
CA VAL A 30 35.35 -0.78 52.24
C VAL A 30 34.30 0.31 52.09
N SER A 31 34.26 0.96 50.92
CA SER A 31 33.10 1.72 50.47
C SER A 31 32.10 0.75 49.87
N THR A 32 31.03 0.46 50.59
CA THR A 32 29.86 -0.27 50.08
C THR A 32 29.17 0.58 49.02
N MET A 33 29.58 0.44 47.76
CA MET A 33 28.78 0.91 46.63
C MET A 33 27.58 -0.03 46.50
N VAL A 34 26.39 0.50 46.79
CA VAL A 34 25.13 -0.13 46.40
C VAL A 34 25.10 -0.14 44.88
N ALA A 35 25.50 -1.26 44.29
CA ALA A 35 25.31 -1.52 42.88
C ALA A 35 23.80 -1.59 42.64
N VAL A 36 23.21 -0.49 42.18
CA VAL A 36 21.87 -0.52 41.59
C VAL A 36 21.99 -1.48 40.40
N PRO A 37 21.22 -2.59 40.37
CA PRO A 37 21.19 -3.41 39.19
C PRO A 37 20.59 -2.57 38.08
N ILE A 38 21.46 -2.01 37.24
CA ILE A 38 21.09 -1.55 35.91
C ILE A 38 20.56 -2.80 35.24
N HIS A 39 19.23 -2.98 35.29
CA HIS A 39 18.55 -3.94 34.44
C HIS A 39 18.87 -3.47 33.02
N ALA A 40 19.84 -4.13 32.38
CA ALA A 40 20.03 -4.01 30.96
C ALA A 40 18.67 -4.34 30.36
N ALA A 41 18.00 -3.34 29.80
CA ALA A 41 16.75 -3.53 29.08
C ALA A 41 17.00 -4.66 28.10
N ALA A 42 16.19 -5.71 28.17
CA ALA A 42 16.29 -6.83 27.24
C ALA A 42 16.35 -6.24 25.83
N PRO A 43 17.31 -6.64 24.98
CA PRO A 43 17.43 -6.10 23.64
C PRO A 43 16.08 -6.23 22.96
N THR A 44 15.52 -5.10 22.50
CA THR A 44 14.21 -5.06 21.87
C THR A 44 14.20 -6.07 20.72
N SER A 45 13.34 -7.08 20.86
CA SER A 45 13.13 -8.15 19.88
C SER A 45 12.32 -7.68 18.67
N ALA A 46 12.01 -6.39 18.61
CA ALA A 46 11.24 -5.75 17.57
C ALA A 46 11.85 -4.40 17.21
N TYR A 47 11.70 -4.00 15.95
CA TYR A 47 12.10 -2.72 15.41
C TYR A 47 10.92 -2.10 14.66
N GLN A 48 10.77 -0.79 14.73
CA GLN A 48 9.69 -0.07 14.06
C GLN A 48 10.30 0.94 13.11
N PHE A 49 9.93 0.86 11.84
CA PHE A 49 10.22 1.88 10.84
C PHE A 49 8.98 2.73 10.61
N ALA A 50 9.07 4.03 10.85
CA ALA A 50 7.97 4.96 10.63
C ALA A 50 7.83 5.27 9.14
N LEU A 51 6.61 5.20 8.63
CA LEU A 51 6.27 5.58 7.27
C LEU A 51 5.65 6.99 7.26
N PRO A 52 5.64 7.65 6.09
CA PRO A 52 4.82 8.83 5.86
C PRO A 52 3.35 8.59 6.24
N ASP A 53 2.63 9.66 6.56
CA ASP A 53 1.22 9.65 6.96
C ASP A 53 0.89 8.89 8.26
N GLY A 54 1.91 8.53 9.06
CA GLY A 54 1.74 7.94 10.39
C GLY A 54 1.60 6.41 10.40
N GLY A 55 1.79 5.74 9.25
CA GLY A 55 1.93 4.29 9.20
C GLY A 55 3.30 3.82 9.70
N ALA A 56 3.48 2.52 9.82
CA ALA A 56 4.78 1.93 10.17
C ALA A 56 4.94 0.51 9.61
N ILE A 57 6.18 0.05 9.52
CA ILE A 57 6.51 -1.37 9.34
C ILE A 57 7.17 -1.87 10.63
N LEU A 58 6.58 -2.89 11.23
CA LEU A 58 7.03 -3.53 12.45
C LEU A 58 7.81 -4.79 12.10
N TYR A 59 9.08 -4.80 12.45
CA TYR A 59 10.00 -5.92 12.24
C TYR A 59 10.11 -6.73 13.52
N SER A 60 10.05 -8.05 13.41
CA SER A 60 10.17 -8.96 14.54
C SER A 60 10.88 -10.26 14.13
N ASN A 61 11.24 -11.06 15.13
CA ASN A 61 11.96 -12.31 14.95
C ASN A 61 13.31 -12.09 14.21
N ALA A 62 14.22 -11.40 14.88
CA ALA A 62 15.54 -11.09 14.35
C ALA A 62 16.37 -12.34 14.10
N SER A 63 16.97 -12.46 12.92
CA SER A 63 17.85 -13.60 12.57
C SER A 63 19.10 -13.66 13.46
N ASN A 64 19.62 -12.49 13.84
CA ASN A 64 20.68 -12.34 14.84
C ASN A 64 20.33 -11.26 15.88
N PRO A 65 19.65 -11.61 16.99
CA PRO A 65 19.24 -10.66 18.02
C PRO A 65 20.40 -9.96 18.74
N LYS A 66 21.64 -10.46 18.59
CA LYS A 66 22.85 -9.86 19.19
C LYS A 66 23.51 -8.82 18.27
N ALA A 67 23.14 -8.78 16.98
CA ALA A 67 23.65 -7.77 16.06
C ALA A 67 23.13 -6.37 16.43
N PRO A 68 23.90 -5.29 16.15
CA PRO A 68 23.40 -3.92 16.19
C PRO A 68 22.13 -3.77 15.34
N LEU A 69 21.19 -2.92 15.76
CA LEU A 69 19.92 -2.74 15.05
C LEU A 69 20.09 -2.41 13.57
N SER A 70 21.10 -1.59 13.21
CA SER A 70 21.41 -1.21 11.83
C SER A 70 21.98 -2.33 10.96
N ALA A 71 22.38 -3.45 11.55
CA ALA A 71 22.99 -4.60 10.86
C ALA A 71 22.17 -5.89 11.07
N ARG A 72 20.93 -5.74 11.54
CA ARG A 72 20.06 -6.85 11.89
C ARG A 72 19.05 -7.09 10.78
N SER A 73 19.02 -8.32 10.29
CA SER A 73 17.95 -8.83 9.43
C SER A 73 16.83 -9.47 10.26
N TRP A 74 15.64 -9.53 9.66
CA TRP A 74 14.41 -9.93 10.33
C TRP A 74 13.68 -11.00 9.54
N GLN A 75 12.99 -11.89 10.24
CA GLN A 75 12.21 -12.95 9.60
C GLN A 75 10.74 -12.56 9.42
N ARG A 76 10.33 -11.40 9.91
CA ARG A 76 8.95 -10.93 9.82
C ARG A 76 8.84 -9.41 9.75
N ALA A 77 8.01 -8.94 8.84
CA ALA A 77 7.56 -7.57 8.68
C ALA A 77 6.02 -7.52 8.72
N THR A 78 5.47 -6.67 9.58
CA THR A 78 4.03 -6.43 9.73
C THR A 78 3.77 -4.97 9.42
N PHE A 79 2.86 -4.71 8.48
CA PHE A 79 2.44 -3.35 8.17
C PHE A 79 1.45 -2.87 9.22
N GLN A 80 1.59 -1.61 9.67
CA GLN A 80 0.70 -0.96 10.61
C GLN A 80 0.18 0.35 10.01
N PHE A 81 -1.13 0.49 9.97
CA PHE A 81 -1.80 1.73 9.58
C PHE A 81 -1.85 2.74 10.73
N PRO A 82 -2.11 4.04 10.45
CA PRO A 82 -2.21 5.07 11.47
C PRO A 82 -3.31 4.83 12.52
N ASP A 83 -4.35 4.07 12.17
CA ASP A 83 -5.43 3.67 13.07
C ASP A 83 -5.06 2.47 13.98
N GLY A 84 -3.83 1.97 13.86
CA GLY A 84 -3.32 0.82 14.60
C GLY A 84 -3.69 -0.53 14.01
N THR A 85 -4.47 -0.59 12.93
CA THR A 85 -4.75 -1.85 12.24
C THR A 85 -3.49 -2.40 11.59
N THR A 86 -3.33 -3.72 11.61
CA THR A 86 -2.10 -4.39 11.14
C THR A 86 -2.39 -5.57 10.24
N PHE A 87 -1.47 -5.87 9.34
CA PHE A 87 -1.46 -7.12 8.59
C PHE A 87 -0.03 -7.59 8.31
N ASP A 88 0.12 -8.88 8.04
CA ASP A 88 1.42 -9.47 7.74
C ASP A 88 1.86 -9.11 6.33
N LEU A 89 2.98 -8.39 6.25
CA LEU A 89 3.55 -7.95 4.99
C LEU A 89 4.43 -9.06 4.42
N LEU A 90 5.34 -9.58 5.24
CA LEU A 90 6.27 -10.67 4.92
C LEU A 90 6.59 -11.51 6.18
N PRO A 91 6.53 -12.85 6.15
CA PRO A 91 5.88 -13.63 5.10
C PRO A 91 4.39 -13.28 5.05
N ARG A 92 3.74 -13.50 3.90
CA ARG A 92 2.33 -13.15 3.74
C ARG A 92 1.45 -14.09 4.56
N THR A 93 0.18 -13.72 4.70
CA THR A 93 -0.77 -14.49 5.50
C THR A 93 -0.91 -15.91 4.96
N GLY A 94 -0.47 -16.90 5.74
CA GLY A 94 -0.60 -18.31 5.39
C GLY A 94 0.62 -18.91 4.70
N GLU A 95 1.65 -18.11 4.42
CA GLU A 95 3.00 -18.55 4.04
C GLU A 95 3.81 -18.92 5.29
N SER A 96 4.60 -19.98 5.20
CA SER A 96 5.65 -20.27 6.17
C SER A 96 6.97 -19.72 5.65
N ASN A 97 7.76 -19.09 6.51
CA ASN A 97 9.15 -18.78 6.16
C ASN A 97 9.84 -20.08 5.74
N PHE A 98 10.29 -20.15 4.50
CA PHE A 98 11.34 -21.08 4.13
C PHE A 98 12.55 -20.73 5.00
N GLY A 99 13.19 -21.72 5.61
CA GLY A 99 14.32 -21.50 6.52
C GLY A 99 15.49 -20.84 5.79
N GLY A 100 15.47 -19.51 5.70
CA GLY A 100 16.36 -18.73 4.85
C GLY A 100 15.84 -17.37 4.39
N THR A 101 14.63 -16.94 4.76
CA THR A 101 14.14 -15.58 4.49
C THR A 101 14.73 -14.57 5.49
N GLU A 102 15.38 -13.54 4.96
CA GLU A 102 15.90 -12.39 5.70
C GLU A 102 15.37 -11.09 5.11
N ILE A 103 14.83 -10.22 5.96
CA ILE A 103 14.23 -8.94 5.56
C ILE A 103 15.09 -7.82 6.15
N GLU A 104 15.48 -6.89 5.28
CA GLU A 104 16.23 -5.70 5.64
C GLU A 104 15.27 -4.52 5.84
N PRO A 105 15.31 -3.83 6.99
CA PRO A 105 14.50 -2.64 7.18
C PRO A 105 14.95 -1.51 6.25
N PRO A 106 14.01 -0.71 5.73
CA PRO A 106 14.34 0.43 4.89
C PRO A 106 15.03 1.53 5.70
N SER A 107 15.63 2.44 4.95
CA SER A 107 16.15 3.72 5.36
C SER A 107 15.33 4.85 4.73
N ASP A 108 15.58 6.10 5.14
CA ASP A 108 14.90 7.27 4.56
C ASP A 108 15.10 7.38 3.03
N SER A 109 16.24 6.91 2.50
CA SER A 109 16.50 6.89 1.06
C SER A 109 15.70 5.85 0.29
N ASP A 110 15.06 4.90 0.97
CA ASP A 110 14.20 3.89 0.37
C ASP A 110 12.74 4.33 0.27
N ILE A 111 12.40 5.51 0.83
CA ILE A 111 11.10 6.15 0.67
C ILE A 111 11.13 7.05 -0.56
N SER A 112 10.11 6.96 -1.41
CA SER A 112 9.99 7.82 -2.59
C SER A 112 9.91 9.30 -2.18
N PRO A 113 10.39 10.26 -3.00
CA PRO A 113 10.34 11.68 -2.63
C PRO A 113 8.94 12.22 -2.34
N SER A 114 7.88 11.55 -2.81
CA SER A 114 6.49 11.90 -2.45
C SER A 114 5.95 11.21 -1.20
N GLY A 115 6.70 10.29 -0.60
CA GLY A 115 6.28 9.47 0.54
C GLY A 115 5.28 8.37 0.19
N ARG A 116 4.94 8.20 -1.09
CA ARG A 116 3.88 7.26 -1.52
C ARG A 116 4.33 5.81 -1.56
N TYR A 117 5.62 5.57 -1.73
CA TYR A 117 6.18 4.23 -1.88
C TYR A 117 7.40 4.06 -1.00
N VAL A 118 7.61 2.84 -0.51
CA VAL A 118 8.83 2.42 0.19
C VAL A 118 9.31 1.12 -0.40
N VAL A 119 10.63 0.98 -0.58
CA VAL A 119 11.25 -0.29 -1.01
C VAL A 119 11.84 -0.96 0.23
N ILE A 120 11.66 -2.28 0.36
CA ILE A 120 12.34 -3.04 1.41
C ILE A 120 13.16 -4.16 0.77
N GLY A 121 14.27 -4.54 1.39
CA GLY A 121 15.10 -5.66 0.92
C GLY A 121 14.59 -6.98 1.50
N ARG A 122 14.52 -8.01 0.67
CA ARG A 122 14.29 -9.40 1.10
C ARG A 122 15.29 -10.33 0.44
N VAL A 123 15.87 -11.23 1.21
CA VAL A 123 16.76 -12.28 0.72
C VAL A 123 16.14 -13.62 1.05
N GLU A 124 16.08 -14.52 0.08
CA GLU A 124 15.63 -15.90 0.29
C GLU A 124 16.76 -16.86 -0.02
N THR A 125 17.13 -17.66 0.97
CA THR A 125 18.14 -18.70 0.86
C THR A 125 17.50 -20.08 0.88
N GLY A 126 17.86 -20.94 -0.06
CA GLY A 126 17.39 -22.33 -0.14
C GLY A 126 18.44 -23.27 -0.72
N THR A 127 18.18 -24.58 -0.69
CA THR A 127 19.02 -25.57 -1.37
C THR A 127 18.39 -26.02 -2.68
N VAL A 128 19.19 -26.12 -3.74
CA VAL A 128 18.76 -26.66 -5.03
C VAL A 128 19.53 -27.94 -5.32
N SER A 129 18.80 -28.98 -5.71
CA SER A 129 19.40 -30.25 -6.13
C SER A 129 20.16 -30.04 -7.44
N THR A 130 21.44 -30.39 -7.47
CA THR A 130 22.28 -30.29 -8.68
C THR A 130 22.26 -31.56 -9.53
N GLY A 131 21.41 -32.53 -9.15
CA GLY A 131 21.20 -33.80 -9.82
C GLY A 131 21.47 -35.02 -8.93
N PRO A 132 21.10 -36.23 -9.38
CA PRO A 132 21.27 -37.46 -8.59
C PRO A 132 22.75 -37.70 -8.23
N GLY A 133 23.03 -37.91 -6.95
CA GLY A 133 24.38 -38.20 -6.44
C GLY A 133 25.33 -36.99 -6.35
N LYS A 134 24.84 -35.77 -6.58
CA LYS A 134 25.61 -34.54 -6.38
C LYS A 134 25.13 -33.79 -5.15
N SER A 135 26.04 -33.06 -4.52
CA SER A 135 25.73 -32.20 -3.38
C SER A 135 24.71 -31.13 -3.76
N GLU A 136 23.75 -30.89 -2.89
CA GLU A 136 22.87 -29.73 -3.01
C GLU A 136 23.70 -28.44 -2.96
N SER A 137 23.34 -27.45 -3.76
CA SER A 137 23.94 -26.12 -3.70
C SER A 137 23.01 -25.15 -2.99
N VAL A 138 23.56 -24.37 -2.06
CA VAL A 138 22.85 -23.25 -1.45
C VAL A 138 22.74 -22.13 -2.49
N LEU A 139 21.51 -21.71 -2.79
CA LEU A 139 21.21 -20.56 -3.64
C LEU A 139 20.58 -19.47 -2.77
N SER A 140 21.02 -18.24 -2.97
CA SER A 140 20.41 -17.05 -2.37
C SER A 140 19.87 -16.16 -3.49
N ARG A 141 18.68 -15.61 -3.29
CA ARG A 141 18.06 -14.65 -4.21
C ARG A 141 17.59 -13.42 -3.46
N GLU A 142 17.96 -12.26 -3.99
CA GLU A 142 17.57 -10.96 -3.45
C GLU A 142 16.35 -10.42 -4.20
N PHE A 143 15.47 -9.80 -3.44
CA PHE A 143 14.20 -9.24 -3.86
C PHE A 143 14.05 -7.83 -3.32
N CYS A 144 13.36 -6.97 -4.08
CA CYS A 144 13.08 -5.59 -3.71
C CYS A 144 11.58 -5.26 -3.85
N PRO A 145 10.73 -5.75 -2.94
CA PRO A 145 9.32 -5.39 -2.93
C PRO A 145 9.10 -3.90 -2.72
N ILE A 146 8.26 -3.30 -3.57
CA ILE A 146 7.79 -1.91 -3.40
C ILE A 146 6.41 -1.90 -2.80
N ILE A 147 6.25 -1.15 -1.72
CA ILE A 147 5.01 -1.04 -0.97
C ILE A 147 4.43 0.35 -1.14
N GLU A 148 3.17 0.44 -1.55
CA GLU A 148 2.40 1.68 -1.51
C GLU A 148 1.97 1.99 -0.07
N VAL A 149 2.51 3.05 0.52
CA VAL A 149 2.37 3.39 1.95
C VAL A 149 0.91 3.53 2.37
N ARG A 150 0.04 4.05 1.50
CA ARG A 150 -1.36 4.31 1.86
C ARG A 150 -2.19 3.04 2.02
N THR A 151 -1.86 1.99 1.27
CA THR A 151 -2.69 0.78 1.15
C THR A 151 -1.97 -0.46 1.66
N GLY A 152 -0.65 -0.40 1.81
CA GLY A 152 0.18 -1.56 2.07
C GLY A 152 0.24 -2.54 0.88
N CYS A 153 -0.15 -2.09 -0.32
CA CYS A 153 -0.05 -2.88 -1.56
C CYS A 153 1.42 -3.07 -1.94
N ILE A 154 1.87 -4.32 -2.07
CA ILE A 154 3.14 -4.63 -2.72
C ILE A 154 2.89 -4.56 -4.23
N THR A 155 3.40 -3.50 -4.89
CA THR A 155 3.17 -3.23 -6.31
C THR A 155 4.01 -4.10 -7.23
N SER A 156 5.13 -4.59 -6.74
CA SER A 156 6.00 -5.50 -7.46
C SER A 156 6.97 -6.13 -6.48
N ASP A 157 7.50 -7.30 -6.82
CA ASP A 157 8.53 -7.99 -6.04
C ASP A 157 9.67 -8.43 -6.96
N GLN A 158 10.49 -7.46 -7.38
CA GLN A 158 11.50 -7.68 -8.42
C GLN A 158 12.81 -8.23 -7.87
N THR A 159 13.67 -8.73 -8.75
CA THR A 159 15.01 -9.22 -8.44
C THR A 159 16.05 -8.66 -9.42
N GLY A 160 17.34 -8.77 -9.08
CA GLY A 160 18.45 -8.43 -9.97
C GLY A 160 18.71 -6.93 -10.10
N GLU A 161 19.18 -6.50 -11.28
CA GLU A 161 19.73 -5.14 -11.48
C GLU A 161 18.74 -4.01 -11.14
N ILE A 162 17.43 -4.25 -11.30
CA ILE A 162 16.40 -3.24 -11.01
C ILE A 162 16.34 -2.89 -9.52
N CYS A 163 16.76 -3.79 -8.62
CA CYS A 163 16.81 -3.53 -7.18
C CYS A 163 17.93 -2.57 -6.78
N GLY A 164 18.95 -2.39 -7.63
CA GLY A 164 20.09 -1.49 -7.36
C GLY A 164 19.91 -0.05 -7.84
N ALA A 165 18.73 0.33 -8.35
CA ALA A 165 18.55 1.61 -9.03
C ALA A 165 18.42 2.81 -8.06
N GLY A 166 17.36 2.83 -7.24
CA GLY A 166 17.07 3.93 -6.31
C GLY A 166 16.08 4.98 -6.82
N TRP A 167 15.57 5.80 -5.90
CA TRP A 167 14.65 6.90 -6.22
C TRP A 167 15.38 8.09 -6.84
N GLN A 168 14.81 8.67 -7.90
CA GLN A 168 15.39 9.85 -8.56
C GLN A 168 15.05 11.16 -7.83
N ALA A 169 16.07 11.97 -7.55
CA ALA A 169 15.89 13.31 -7.01
C ALA A 169 15.04 14.19 -7.95
N GLY A 170 14.13 14.98 -7.37
CA GLY A 170 13.23 15.86 -8.13
C GLY A 170 12.06 15.16 -8.84
N HIS A 171 11.99 13.83 -8.79
CA HIS A 171 10.89 13.06 -9.35
C HIS A 171 10.13 12.31 -8.24
N PRO A 172 8.83 12.60 -8.03
CA PRO A 172 8.11 12.14 -6.84
C PRO A 172 8.01 10.61 -6.69
N ASN A 173 7.93 9.89 -7.82
CA ASN A 173 7.70 8.44 -7.88
C ASN A 173 8.45 7.83 -9.08
N ARG A 174 9.76 8.08 -9.17
CA ARG A 174 10.59 7.51 -10.25
C ARG A 174 11.71 6.68 -9.65
N TRP A 175 11.61 5.37 -9.86
CA TRP A 175 12.61 4.37 -9.49
C TRP A 175 13.46 4.03 -10.70
N GLY A 176 14.77 4.28 -10.63
CA GLY A 176 15.65 4.02 -11.77
C GLY A 176 15.21 4.76 -13.04
N THR A 177 15.21 4.10 -14.19
CA THR A 177 14.70 4.66 -15.46
C THR A 177 13.18 4.74 -15.51
N GLU A 178 12.63 5.35 -16.55
CA GLU A 178 11.18 5.41 -16.74
C GLU A 178 10.57 4.03 -16.97
N GLU A 179 11.25 3.16 -17.71
CA GLU A 179 10.85 1.77 -17.95
C GLU A 179 10.89 0.96 -16.66
N GLN A 180 11.95 1.12 -15.86
CA GLN A 180 12.05 0.48 -14.54
C GLN A 180 10.93 0.97 -13.61
N SER A 181 10.63 2.28 -13.61
CA SER A 181 9.52 2.83 -12.83
C SER A 181 8.17 2.25 -13.26
N HIS A 182 7.94 2.11 -14.57
CA HIS A 182 6.70 1.57 -15.10
C HIS A 182 6.54 0.09 -14.69
N MET A 183 7.62 -0.69 -14.78
CA MET A 183 7.65 -2.09 -14.33
C MET A 183 7.31 -2.22 -12.85
N MET A 184 8.03 -1.49 -11.99
CA MET A 184 7.91 -1.60 -10.53
C MET A 184 6.57 -1.07 -9.97
N LEU A 185 6.02 -0.01 -10.55
CA LEU A 185 4.89 0.72 -9.97
C LEU A 185 3.55 0.45 -10.68
N THR A 186 3.60 0.06 -11.95
CA THR A 186 2.41 0.01 -12.81
C THR A 186 2.19 -1.37 -13.42
N ASP A 187 3.13 -1.88 -14.23
CA ASP A 187 2.91 -3.11 -15.00
C ASP A 187 2.69 -4.28 -14.07
N ASP A 188 3.61 -4.52 -13.14
CA ASP A 188 3.55 -5.67 -12.25
C ASP A 188 2.61 -5.48 -11.06
N ARG A 189 1.93 -4.33 -10.98
CA ARG A 189 0.92 -4.08 -9.96
C ARG A 189 -0.19 -5.15 -10.02
N PRO A 190 -0.40 -5.91 -8.94
CA PRO A 190 -1.44 -6.94 -8.92
C PRO A 190 -2.84 -6.33 -9.07
N SER A 191 -3.70 -7.01 -9.84
CA SER A 191 -5.09 -6.62 -10.03
C SER A 191 -5.98 -7.82 -10.36
N ALA A 192 -7.28 -7.68 -10.10
CA ALA A 192 -8.25 -8.74 -10.37
C ALA A 192 -8.35 -9.06 -11.87
N SER A 193 -8.19 -8.06 -12.74
CA SER A 193 -8.21 -8.27 -14.19
C SER A 193 -6.99 -9.07 -14.66
N ARG A 194 -5.78 -8.74 -14.17
CA ARG A 194 -4.53 -9.45 -14.48
C ARG A 194 -4.60 -10.90 -13.97
N LEU A 195 -5.01 -11.10 -12.71
CA LEU A 195 -5.20 -12.44 -12.13
C LEU A 195 -6.20 -13.27 -12.95
N LEU A 196 -7.37 -12.70 -13.27
CA LEU A 196 -8.35 -13.40 -14.09
C LEU A 196 -7.82 -13.76 -15.50
N GLY A 197 -6.93 -12.93 -16.06
CA GLY A 197 -6.23 -13.22 -17.32
C GLY A 197 -5.39 -14.50 -17.22
N PHE A 198 -4.60 -14.66 -16.16
CA PHE A 198 -3.81 -15.87 -15.92
C PHE A 198 -4.69 -17.11 -15.73
N ILE A 199 -5.78 -16.97 -14.97
CA ILE A 199 -6.75 -18.06 -14.75
C ILE A 199 -7.33 -18.55 -16.07
N LYS A 200 -7.76 -17.63 -16.93
CA LYS A 200 -8.32 -17.97 -18.25
C LYS A 200 -7.32 -18.67 -19.17
N ASN A 201 -6.03 -18.37 -19.00
CA ASN A 201 -4.95 -19.00 -19.77
C ASN A 201 -4.49 -20.33 -19.16
N GLY A 202 -5.16 -20.84 -18.11
CA GLY A 202 -4.79 -22.09 -17.42
C GLY A 202 -3.51 -21.97 -16.60
N GLN A 203 -3.05 -20.75 -16.31
CA GLN A 203 -1.78 -20.47 -15.64
C GLN A 203 -1.94 -20.26 -14.13
N LEU A 204 -3.02 -20.77 -13.53
CA LEU A 204 -3.28 -20.63 -12.10
C LEU A 204 -2.16 -21.24 -11.25
N THR A 205 -1.52 -22.33 -11.70
CA THR A 205 -0.36 -22.96 -11.03
C THR A 205 0.94 -22.17 -11.18
N LYS A 206 1.07 -21.35 -12.24
CA LYS A 206 2.20 -20.41 -12.42
C LYS A 206 1.98 -19.12 -11.63
N PHE A 207 0.72 -18.83 -11.32
CA PHE A 207 0.28 -17.91 -10.28
C PHE A 207 0.27 -18.60 -8.91
N SER A 208 1.11 -19.62 -8.68
CA SER A 208 1.30 -20.14 -7.31
C SER A 208 1.51 -18.92 -6.44
N LEU A 209 0.60 -18.76 -5.49
CA LEU A 209 0.37 -17.58 -4.67
C LEU A 209 1.53 -17.32 -3.69
N ASP A 210 2.73 -17.79 -4.04
CA ASP A 210 3.93 -17.91 -3.23
C ASP A 210 5.03 -16.93 -3.69
N GLU A 211 5.02 -16.42 -4.93
CA GLU A 211 6.03 -15.42 -5.34
C GLU A 211 5.46 -13.98 -5.30
N ASP A 212 4.42 -13.59 -6.06
CA ASP A 212 4.19 -12.14 -6.26
C ASP A 212 2.81 -11.56 -5.87
N SER A 213 1.76 -12.35 -5.56
CA SER A 213 0.38 -11.83 -5.58
C SER A 213 -0.68 -12.63 -4.81
N GLY A 214 -0.43 -13.00 -3.54
CA GLY A 214 -1.47 -13.55 -2.65
C GLY A 214 -2.78 -12.74 -2.69
N ALA A 215 -3.94 -13.38 -2.46
CA ALA A 215 -5.24 -12.72 -2.63
C ALA A 215 -5.40 -11.49 -1.73
N ASP A 216 -4.79 -11.50 -0.56
CA ASP A 216 -4.73 -10.36 0.35
C ASP A 216 -4.02 -9.15 -0.28
N ASN A 217 -2.89 -9.37 -0.97
CA ASN A 217 -2.17 -8.29 -1.67
C ASN A 217 -2.97 -7.77 -2.86
N VAL A 218 -3.60 -8.65 -3.64
CA VAL A 218 -4.47 -8.24 -4.76
C VAL A 218 -5.61 -7.36 -4.26
N LEU A 219 -6.25 -7.71 -3.15
CA LEU A 219 -7.31 -6.91 -2.52
C LEU A 219 -6.82 -5.54 -2.01
N ARG A 220 -5.54 -5.40 -1.62
CA ARG A 220 -4.93 -4.10 -1.27
C ARG A 220 -4.58 -3.29 -2.53
N CYS A 221 -4.11 -3.95 -3.57
CA CYS A 221 -3.65 -3.31 -4.81
C CYS A 221 -4.78 -2.89 -5.76
N ASP A 222 -5.87 -3.66 -5.81
CA ASP A 222 -7.09 -3.42 -6.59
C ASP A 222 -8.35 -3.64 -5.72
N PRO A 223 -8.62 -2.75 -4.74
CA PRO A 223 -9.73 -2.94 -3.78
C PRO A 223 -11.07 -3.21 -4.43
N LEU A 224 -11.95 -3.91 -3.71
CA LEU A 224 -13.28 -4.27 -4.22
C LEU A 224 -14.09 -3.02 -4.59
N THR A 225 -14.53 -2.97 -5.84
CA THR A 225 -15.44 -1.96 -6.39
C THR A 225 -16.59 -2.63 -7.12
N SER A 226 -17.62 -1.87 -7.47
CA SER A 226 -18.68 -2.41 -8.34
C SER A 226 -18.17 -2.83 -9.73
N GLY A 227 -17.05 -2.28 -10.19
CA GLY A 227 -16.49 -2.56 -11.51
C GLY A 227 -15.70 -3.87 -11.58
N ASN A 228 -15.00 -4.25 -10.49
CA ASN A 228 -14.18 -5.46 -10.43
C ASN A 228 -14.82 -6.62 -9.63
N ARG A 229 -15.97 -6.42 -8.98
CA ARG A 229 -16.67 -7.47 -8.20
C ARG A 229 -16.92 -8.75 -9.00
N GLY A 230 -17.31 -8.62 -10.27
CA GLY A 230 -17.52 -9.78 -11.14
C GLY A 230 -16.23 -10.56 -11.43
N SER A 231 -15.08 -9.88 -11.47
CA SER A 231 -13.77 -10.52 -11.60
C SER A 231 -13.42 -11.29 -10.33
N TYR A 232 -13.59 -10.67 -9.16
CA TYR A 232 -13.34 -11.33 -7.87
C TYR A 232 -14.19 -12.58 -7.64
N ARG A 233 -15.48 -12.56 -8.00
CA ARG A 233 -16.34 -13.76 -7.94
C ARG A 233 -15.79 -14.91 -8.79
N ARG A 234 -15.32 -14.63 -10.00
CA ARG A 234 -14.73 -15.64 -10.89
C ARG A 234 -13.38 -16.15 -10.37
N ILE A 235 -12.58 -15.26 -9.79
CA ILE A 235 -11.31 -15.62 -9.14
C ILE A 235 -11.59 -16.57 -7.97
N ALA A 236 -12.48 -16.22 -7.05
CA ALA A 236 -12.83 -17.07 -5.90
C ALA A 236 -13.31 -18.47 -6.35
N MET A 237 -14.19 -18.53 -7.35
CA MET A 237 -14.63 -19.82 -7.93
C MET A 237 -13.48 -20.65 -8.49
N ALA A 238 -12.53 -20.02 -9.19
CA ALA A 238 -11.37 -20.71 -9.76
C ALA A 238 -10.40 -21.20 -8.68
N LEU A 239 -10.16 -20.40 -7.64
CA LEU A 239 -9.35 -20.78 -6.49
C LEU A 239 -9.97 -21.97 -5.74
N HIS A 240 -11.28 -21.95 -5.50
CA HIS A 240 -12.01 -23.09 -4.93
C HIS A 240 -11.85 -24.36 -5.77
N ALA A 241 -12.01 -24.25 -7.09
CA ALA A 241 -11.88 -25.37 -8.00
C ALA A 241 -10.45 -25.95 -8.04
N ALA A 242 -9.44 -25.13 -7.75
CA ALA A 242 -8.04 -25.52 -7.68
C ALA A 242 -7.59 -26.01 -6.30
N GLY A 243 -8.45 -25.92 -5.28
CA GLY A 243 -8.10 -26.29 -3.90
C GLY A 243 -7.39 -25.19 -3.10
N GLU A 244 -7.28 -23.97 -3.63
CA GLU A 244 -6.67 -22.81 -2.98
C GLU A 244 -7.63 -22.16 -1.97
N GLN A 245 -7.97 -22.92 -0.93
CA GLN A 245 -9.05 -22.58 0.00
C GLN A 245 -8.78 -21.30 0.81
N LYS A 246 -7.52 -21.04 1.20
CA LYS A 246 -7.17 -19.86 2.01
C LYS A 246 -7.46 -18.56 1.25
N ASP A 247 -6.93 -18.45 0.04
CA ASP A 247 -7.11 -17.27 -0.81
C ASP A 247 -8.56 -17.12 -1.29
N ALA A 248 -9.24 -18.23 -1.59
CA ALA A 248 -10.66 -18.19 -1.94
C ALA A 248 -11.52 -17.63 -0.80
N GLN A 249 -11.30 -18.09 0.44
CA GLN A 249 -12.04 -17.62 1.61
C GLN A 249 -11.77 -16.14 1.92
N LEU A 250 -10.54 -15.65 1.71
CA LEU A 250 -10.22 -14.23 1.85
C LEU A 250 -11.05 -13.36 0.90
N ILE A 251 -11.16 -13.76 -0.37
CA ILE A 251 -11.96 -13.04 -1.37
C ILE A 251 -13.46 -13.14 -1.06
N ASP A 252 -13.95 -14.32 -0.68
CA ASP A 252 -15.36 -14.53 -0.32
C ASP A 252 -15.78 -13.70 0.89
N ALA A 253 -14.91 -13.58 1.89
CA ALA A 253 -15.15 -12.75 3.07
C ALA A 253 -15.30 -11.27 2.67
N GLU A 254 -14.44 -10.77 1.78
CA GLU A 254 -14.50 -9.38 1.33
C GLU A 254 -15.72 -9.10 0.43
N LEU A 255 -16.06 -10.03 -0.46
CA LEU A 255 -17.31 -9.99 -1.25
C LEU A 255 -18.54 -9.92 -0.32
N SER A 256 -18.55 -10.72 0.74
CA SER A 256 -19.63 -10.79 1.71
C SER A 256 -19.76 -9.50 2.54
N LYS A 257 -18.64 -8.87 2.95
CA LYS A 257 -18.68 -7.57 3.66
C LYS A 257 -19.28 -6.46 2.81
N VAL A 258 -18.99 -6.45 1.51
CA VAL A 258 -19.53 -5.44 0.60
C VAL A 258 -21.02 -5.68 0.34
N ASP A 259 -21.44 -6.94 0.24
CA ASP A 259 -22.85 -7.28 0.11
C ASP A 259 -23.58 -6.98 1.45
N ALA A 260 -22.96 -7.23 2.61
CA ALA A 260 -23.49 -6.83 3.93
C ALA A 260 -23.51 -5.32 4.15
N SER A 261 -22.55 -4.56 3.61
CA SER A 261 -22.56 -3.09 3.61
C SER A 261 -23.61 -2.54 2.65
N SER A 262 -23.94 -3.28 1.60
CA SER A 262 -25.10 -2.98 0.75
C SER A 262 -26.44 -3.32 1.42
N VAL A 263 -26.46 -4.29 2.35
CA VAL A 263 -27.63 -4.65 3.17
C VAL A 263 -27.77 -3.78 4.43
N HIS A 264 -26.67 -3.26 5.00
CA HIS A 264 -26.68 -2.22 6.04
C HIS A 264 -26.84 -0.79 5.48
N SER A 265 -27.00 -0.66 4.16
CA SER A 265 -27.65 0.50 3.52
C SER A 265 -29.17 0.31 3.36
N HIS A 266 -29.75 -0.79 3.86
CA HIS A 266 -31.19 -1.04 3.83
C HIS A 266 -31.77 -1.16 5.24
N THR A 267 -31.69 -0.07 6.00
CA THR A 267 -32.72 0.35 6.98
C THR A 267 -32.54 1.83 7.36
N SER A 268 -32.11 2.67 6.42
CA SER A 268 -32.60 4.05 6.40
C SER A 268 -33.61 4.10 5.27
N ASN A 269 -34.86 4.46 5.55
CA ASN A 269 -35.85 4.85 4.54
C ASN A 269 -35.12 5.48 3.35
N ASP A 270 -35.23 4.87 2.17
CA ASP A 270 -34.42 5.16 0.98
C ASP A 270 -34.74 6.58 0.47
N THR A 271 -34.23 7.58 1.20
CA THR A 271 -34.43 8.99 0.92
C THR A 271 -33.42 9.38 -0.14
N SER A 272 -33.87 9.28 -1.39
CA SER A 272 -33.09 9.52 -2.59
C SER A 272 -33.90 10.33 -3.58
N LEU A 273 -33.24 11.29 -4.23
CA LEU A 273 -33.81 12.07 -5.33
C LEU A 273 -33.59 11.39 -6.70
N CYS A 274 -33.12 10.14 -6.71
CA CYS A 274 -32.93 9.34 -7.92
C CYS A 274 -34.27 8.73 -8.37
N HIS A 275 -34.50 8.65 -9.68
CA HIS A 275 -35.60 7.89 -10.26
C HIS A 275 -35.27 6.39 -10.26
N SER A 276 -36.28 5.55 -10.39
CA SER A 276 -36.15 4.08 -10.33
C SER A 276 -35.29 3.48 -11.45
N ASN A 277 -35.16 4.18 -12.58
CA ASN A 277 -34.34 3.77 -13.73
C ASN A 277 -32.91 4.34 -13.70
N GLU A 278 -32.50 4.98 -12.61
CA GLU A 278 -31.18 5.60 -12.49
C GLU A 278 -30.33 4.88 -11.45
N ARG A 279 -29.02 4.86 -11.70
CA ARG A 279 -28.02 4.36 -10.76
C ARG A 279 -27.63 5.48 -9.79
N LYS A 280 -27.87 5.24 -8.50
CA LYS A 280 -27.43 6.11 -7.39
C LYS A 280 -25.92 5.94 -7.17
N TYR A 281 -25.16 7.02 -7.32
CA TYR A 281 -23.73 7.06 -6.93
C TYR A 281 -23.56 7.54 -5.50
N PHE A 282 -24.39 8.50 -5.09
CA PHE A 282 -24.40 9.06 -3.75
C PHE A 282 -25.81 9.56 -3.43
N SER A 283 -26.28 9.38 -2.20
CA SER A 283 -27.45 10.10 -1.70
C SER A 283 -27.35 10.21 -0.20
N ARG A 284 -27.50 11.42 0.34
CA ARG A 284 -27.46 11.63 1.79
C ARG A 284 -28.34 12.80 2.22
N VAL A 285 -29.01 12.63 3.36
CA VAL A 285 -29.65 13.72 4.09
C VAL A 285 -28.58 14.59 4.76
N LEU A 286 -28.66 15.91 4.61
CA LEU A 286 -27.72 16.85 5.20
C LEU A 286 -28.02 17.01 6.71
N GLN A 287 -26.97 16.96 7.53
CA GLN A 287 -27.08 17.02 8.99
C GLN A 287 -27.85 18.26 9.45
N GLY A 288 -28.80 18.06 10.37
CA GLY A 288 -29.63 19.15 10.91
C GLY A 288 -30.72 19.65 9.97
N THR A 289 -30.97 18.99 8.82
CA THR A 289 -32.02 19.36 7.87
C THR A 289 -32.79 18.14 7.35
N ASN A 290 -33.89 18.37 6.62
CA ASN A 290 -34.57 17.35 5.82
C ASN A 290 -34.12 17.35 4.34
N LYS A 291 -33.03 18.06 4.01
CA LYS A 291 -32.54 18.21 2.65
C LYS A 291 -31.68 17.01 2.26
N ILE A 292 -31.82 16.56 1.03
CA ILE A 292 -31.12 15.42 0.44
C ILE A 292 -30.23 15.95 -0.68
N ALA A 293 -28.98 15.51 -0.72
CA ALA A 293 -28.10 15.68 -1.87
C ALA A 293 -27.85 14.31 -2.51
N SER A 294 -28.16 14.18 -3.80
CA SER A 294 -28.00 12.93 -4.56
C SER A 294 -27.16 13.14 -5.83
N VAL A 295 -26.28 12.19 -6.14
CA VAL A 295 -25.57 12.07 -7.41
C VAL A 295 -26.07 10.80 -8.09
N ARG A 296 -26.56 10.94 -9.32
CA ARG A 296 -27.12 9.83 -10.09
C ARG A 296 -26.58 9.76 -11.51
N ALA A 297 -26.70 8.58 -12.09
CA ALA A 297 -26.29 8.30 -13.45
C ALA A 297 -27.32 7.43 -14.16
N SER A 298 -27.46 7.58 -15.48
CA SER A 298 -28.29 6.68 -16.29
C SER A 298 -27.69 6.54 -17.68
N GLY A 299 -27.73 5.34 -18.27
CA GLY A 299 -27.27 5.08 -19.64
C GLY A 299 -25.76 5.18 -19.88
N ASN A 300 -24.94 5.13 -18.83
CA ASN A 300 -23.46 5.21 -18.91
C ASN A 300 -22.82 3.89 -19.36
N ASP A 301 -23.37 3.27 -20.40
CA ASP A 301 -22.87 1.99 -20.95
C ASP A 301 -21.73 2.21 -21.97
N SER A 302 -21.47 3.45 -22.37
CA SER A 302 -20.35 3.84 -23.25
C SER A 302 -19.89 5.27 -22.93
N PRO A 303 -18.69 5.71 -23.39
CA PRO A 303 -18.17 7.06 -23.15
C PRO A 303 -19.05 8.18 -23.70
N ASP A 304 -19.88 7.89 -24.72
CA ASP A 304 -20.71 8.87 -25.44
C ASP A 304 -22.19 8.78 -25.08
N THR A 305 -22.57 7.88 -24.17
CA THR A 305 -23.96 7.66 -23.76
C THR A 305 -24.15 7.91 -22.28
N GLY A 306 -25.37 8.32 -21.93
CA GLY A 306 -25.82 8.47 -20.57
C GLY A 306 -25.75 9.89 -20.05
N TYR A 307 -25.74 10.06 -18.72
CA TYR A 307 -25.52 11.33 -18.04
C TYR A 307 -25.17 11.10 -16.58
N VAL A 308 -24.59 12.13 -15.95
CA VAL A 308 -24.50 12.25 -14.49
C VAL A 308 -25.20 13.54 -14.08
N GLN A 309 -26.02 13.48 -13.03
CA GLN A 309 -26.78 14.63 -12.55
C GLN A 309 -26.79 14.67 -11.02
N TYR A 310 -26.58 15.87 -10.51
CA TYR A 310 -26.67 16.25 -9.11
C TYR A 310 -28.09 16.76 -8.85
N ARG A 311 -28.70 16.31 -7.76
CA ARG A 311 -29.98 16.79 -7.28
C ARG A 311 -29.90 17.18 -5.82
N PHE A 312 -30.62 18.24 -5.47
CA PHE A 312 -30.78 18.71 -4.11
C PHE A 312 -32.25 19.07 -3.87
N GLY A 313 -32.79 18.74 -2.69
CA GLY A 313 -34.20 18.95 -2.38
C GLY A 313 -34.65 18.20 -1.14
N THR A 314 -35.93 17.87 -1.03
CA THR A 314 -36.49 17.04 0.05
C THR A 314 -37.11 15.76 -0.52
N GLN A 315 -37.53 14.83 0.33
CA GLN A 315 -38.11 13.57 -0.16
C GLN A 315 -39.34 13.84 -1.04
N GLY A 316 -39.26 13.51 -2.33
CA GLY A 316 -40.32 13.72 -3.30
C GLY A 316 -40.32 15.10 -3.99
N ASP A 317 -39.44 16.02 -3.60
CA ASP A 317 -39.35 17.36 -4.18
C ASP A 317 -37.91 17.75 -4.51
N VAL A 318 -37.63 17.98 -5.79
CA VAL A 318 -36.31 18.34 -6.30
C VAL A 318 -36.25 19.84 -6.49
N GLU A 319 -35.59 20.53 -5.57
CA GLU A 319 -35.44 22.00 -5.57
C GLU A 319 -34.36 22.47 -6.53
N PHE A 320 -33.31 21.65 -6.72
CA PHE A 320 -32.18 22.00 -7.56
C PHE A 320 -31.66 20.78 -8.32
N THR A 321 -31.30 21.01 -9.59
CA THR A 321 -30.78 19.98 -10.49
C THR A 321 -29.64 20.55 -11.33
N TYR A 322 -28.50 19.86 -11.36
CA TYR A 322 -27.35 20.25 -12.17
C TYR A 322 -26.68 19.04 -12.86
N PRO A 323 -26.37 19.10 -14.16
CA PRO A 323 -26.87 20.10 -15.11
C PRO A 323 -28.39 20.02 -15.25
N SER A 324 -29.06 21.13 -15.54
CA SER A 324 -30.54 21.19 -15.63
C SER A 324 -31.10 20.32 -16.76
N LYS A 325 -30.30 20.10 -17.80
CA LYS A 325 -30.57 19.11 -18.85
C LYS A 325 -29.51 18.02 -18.77
N PRO A 326 -29.88 16.72 -18.81
CA PRO A 326 -28.91 15.65 -18.87
C PRO A 326 -28.16 15.72 -20.20
N PHE A 327 -26.84 15.85 -20.15
CA PHE A 327 -25.99 15.80 -21.34
C PHE A 327 -25.13 14.54 -21.28
N PRO A 328 -25.00 13.81 -22.40
CA PRO A 328 -24.00 12.77 -22.51
C PRO A 328 -22.63 13.37 -22.28
N PHE A 329 -21.84 12.68 -21.47
CA PHE A 329 -20.42 12.98 -21.35
C PHE A 329 -19.84 12.86 -22.77
N ARG A 330 -19.22 13.92 -23.29
CA ARG A 330 -18.41 13.84 -24.51
C ARG A 330 -16.97 14.05 -24.09
N PRO A 331 -16.12 13.01 -24.09
CA PRO A 331 -14.71 13.20 -23.86
C PRO A 331 -14.14 14.00 -25.05
N GLY A 332 -13.98 15.31 -24.92
CA GLY A 332 -13.26 16.12 -25.94
C GLY A 332 -13.66 17.57 -26.14
N THR A 333 -14.82 18.05 -25.66
CA THR A 333 -15.24 19.45 -25.87
C THR A 333 -15.27 20.24 -24.57
N CYS A 334 -14.10 20.50 -24.01
CA CYS A 334 -13.90 21.71 -23.22
C CYS A 334 -13.37 22.77 -24.19
N ASP A 335 -14.25 23.65 -24.70
CA ASP A 335 -13.82 24.82 -25.49
C ASP A 335 -13.04 25.78 -24.58
N CYS A 336 -11.72 25.62 -24.56
CA CYS A 336 -10.81 26.64 -24.06
C CYS A 336 -10.52 27.65 -25.18
N PRO A 337 -10.66 28.97 -24.93
CA PRO A 337 -10.27 29.99 -25.89
C PRO A 337 -8.79 29.81 -26.29
N ARG A 338 -8.52 29.90 -27.60
CA ARG A 338 -7.24 29.57 -28.27
C ARG A 338 -5.98 30.33 -27.78
N SER A 339 -6.04 31.20 -26.78
CA SER A 339 -4.92 32.08 -26.40
C SER A 339 -4.02 31.61 -25.25
N LYS A 340 -4.22 30.42 -24.67
CA LYS A 340 -3.29 29.86 -23.66
C LYS A 340 -3.11 28.36 -23.82
N ARG A 341 -2.18 27.94 -24.69
CA ARG A 341 -1.89 26.53 -24.96
C ARG A 341 -0.63 25.98 -24.24
N ASP A 342 0.09 26.82 -23.50
CA ASP A 342 1.34 26.43 -22.84
C ASP A 342 1.19 26.40 -21.31
N SER A 343 0.39 25.46 -20.79
CA SER A 343 0.37 25.05 -19.37
C SER A 343 -0.63 23.90 -19.13
N PRO A 344 -0.20 22.63 -18.98
CA PRO A 344 -1.10 21.49 -18.78
C PRO A 344 -1.84 21.48 -17.43
N GLY A 345 -1.55 22.42 -16.52
CA GLY A 345 -2.07 22.43 -15.13
C GLY A 345 -3.35 23.25 -14.89
N LEU A 346 -3.92 23.93 -15.90
CA LEU A 346 -4.97 24.93 -15.66
C LEU A 346 -6.43 24.43 -15.83
N CYS A 347 -6.66 23.25 -16.42
CA CYS A 347 -8.02 22.70 -16.58
C CYS A 347 -8.60 22.14 -15.26
N TRP A 348 -7.76 21.62 -14.37
CA TRP A 348 -8.20 21.11 -13.06
C TRP A 348 -8.53 22.22 -12.05
N ALA A 349 -7.98 23.42 -12.21
CA ALA A 349 -8.16 24.52 -11.27
C ALA A 349 -9.56 25.17 -11.35
N ARG A 350 -10.24 25.12 -12.51
CA ARG A 350 -11.56 25.74 -12.68
C ARG A 350 -12.71 24.89 -12.12
N TYR A 351 -12.54 23.57 -12.06
CA TYR A 351 -13.51 22.68 -11.39
C TYR A 351 -13.47 22.88 -9.87
N ARG A 352 -12.30 23.15 -9.28
CA ARG A 352 -12.16 23.50 -7.85
C ARG A 352 -12.78 24.88 -7.50
N GLN A 353 -12.68 25.86 -8.39
CA GLN A 353 -13.24 27.21 -8.16
C GLN A 353 -14.76 27.29 -8.31
N GLY A 354 -15.38 26.39 -9.08
CA GLY A 354 -16.84 26.30 -9.21
C GLY A 354 -17.52 25.60 -8.02
N VAL A 355 -16.84 24.64 -7.37
CA VAL A 355 -17.40 23.92 -6.22
C VAL A 355 -17.17 24.68 -4.90
N GLY A 356 -16.07 25.44 -4.79
CA GLY A 356 -15.79 26.29 -3.62
C GLY A 356 -16.71 27.51 -3.47
N SER A 357 -17.44 27.89 -4.52
CA SER A 357 -18.42 28.99 -4.48
C SER A 357 -19.87 28.53 -4.21
N ILE A 358 -20.12 27.21 -4.17
CA ILE A 358 -21.44 26.61 -3.85
C ILE A 358 -21.66 26.47 -2.32
N PHE A 359 -20.58 26.54 -1.53
CA PHE A 359 -20.63 26.50 -0.05
C PHE A 359 -20.13 27.81 0.58
N ARG A 360 -20.74 28.95 0.25
CA ARG A 360 -20.72 30.14 1.12
C ARG A 360 -22.08 30.27 1.79
N GLU A 361 -22.09 30.25 3.12
CA GLU A 361 -23.26 30.59 3.93
C GLU A 361 -23.85 31.94 3.48
N PRO A 362 -25.18 32.07 3.37
CA PRO A 362 -25.79 33.38 3.20
C PRO A 362 -25.60 34.18 4.49
N SER A 363 -24.82 35.26 4.41
CA SER A 363 -24.68 36.25 5.47
C SER A 363 -26.03 36.92 5.71
N VAL A 364 -26.72 36.55 6.80
CA VAL A 364 -27.94 37.23 7.26
C VAL A 364 -27.55 38.59 7.82
N ASN A 365 -27.93 39.65 7.12
CA ASN A 365 -27.82 41.03 7.56
C ASN A 365 -28.91 41.33 8.60
N ILE A 366 -28.57 41.30 9.89
CA ILE A 366 -29.44 41.82 10.95
C ILE A 366 -29.31 43.35 10.94
N LYS A 367 -30.27 44.04 10.30
CA LYS A 367 -30.48 45.46 10.56
C LYS A 367 -31.14 45.59 11.94
N LYS A 368 -30.41 46.19 12.88
CA LYS A 368 -31.00 46.77 14.10
C LYS A 368 -31.70 48.09 13.72
N SER A 369 -33.02 48.13 13.87
CA SER A 369 -33.79 49.33 14.22
C SER A 369 -35.10 48.88 14.83
#